data_AF-A0AAV3PDP3-F1
#
_entry.id   AF-A0AAV3PDP3-F1
#
_cell.length_a   1.000
_cell.length_b   1.000
_cell.length_c   1.000
_cell.angle_alpha   90.00
_cell.angle_beta   90.00
_cell.angle_gamma   90.00
#
_symmetry.space_group_name_H-M   'P 1'
#
loop_
_entity.id
_entity.type
_entity.pdbx_description
1 polymer ?
#
loop_
_entity_poly.entity_id
_entity_poly.type
_entity_poly.pdbx_seq_one_letter_code
_entity_poly.pdbx_strand_id
1 'polypeptide(L)'
;MFSLYFHYEDVSRQDPLLKPNHANVMEVPGSCKIRLVPKTAPSIKNGKLAMEIPCGQKLRQTQRASTGKSFRSNPFLGSNKDKKGDVSDLARQSTLRGHGMSHFLVRISTVMSLLDSPVEIRENSIQFSMETEF
;
A
#
# COMPACT_ATOMS: atom_id res chain seq x y z
N MET A 1 -10.94 -12.64 -18.02
CA MET A 1 -11.54 -11.52 -17.28
C MET A 1 -10.88 -10.25 -17.79
N PHE A 2 -11.64 -9.39 -18.48
CA PHE A 2 -11.12 -8.14 -19.05
C PHE A 2 -10.50 -7.30 -17.93
N SER A 3 -9.19 -7.03 -18.05
CA SER A 3 -8.43 -6.29 -17.05
C SER A 3 -8.87 -4.83 -17.05
N LEU A 4 -8.89 -4.17 -15.87
CA LEU A 4 -9.05 -2.71 -15.75
C LEU A 4 -8.18 -1.91 -16.72
N TYR A 5 -7.07 -2.51 -17.14
CA TYR A 5 -6.18 -1.96 -18.16
C TYR A 5 -6.88 -1.75 -19.51
N PHE A 6 -7.62 -2.73 -20.04
CA PHE A 6 -8.32 -2.55 -21.32
C PHE A 6 -9.41 -1.49 -21.22
N HIS A 7 -10.19 -1.50 -20.14
CA HIS A 7 -11.19 -0.47 -19.88
C HIS A 7 -10.55 0.92 -19.79
N TYR A 8 -9.37 1.02 -19.17
CA TYR A 8 -8.65 2.28 -19.11
C TYR A 8 -8.23 2.75 -20.50
N GLU A 9 -7.54 1.92 -21.29
CA GLU A 9 -7.03 2.30 -22.62
C GLU A 9 -8.15 2.66 -23.61
N ASP A 10 -9.25 1.89 -23.63
CA ASP A 10 -10.29 2.02 -24.65
C ASP A 10 -11.35 3.07 -24.29
N VAL A 11 -11.64 3.23 -22.99
CA VAL A 11 -12.77 4.06 -22.53
C VAL A 11 -12.28 5.21 -21.65
N SER A 12 -11.67 4.89 -20.50
CA SER A 12 -11.40 5.91 -19.48
C SER A 12 -10.30 6.89 -19.86
N ARG A 13 -9.42 6.55 -20.81
CA ARG A 13 -8.33 7.42 -21.28
C ARG A 13 -8.83 8.50 -22.25
N GLN A 14 -9.93 8.27 -22.96
CA GLN A 14 -10.46 9.21 -23.95
C GLN A 14 -11.01 10.48 -23.30
N ASP A 15 -11.70 10.35 -22.18
CA ASP A 15 -12.29 11.48 -21.47
C ASP A 15 -11.23 12.49 -20.97
N PRO A 16 -10.16 12.05 -20.27
CA PRO A 16 -9.04 12.89 -19.91
C PRO A 16 -8.13 13.25 -21.08
N LEU A 17 -8.29 12.71 -22.29
CA LEU A 17 -7.60 13.24 -23.48
C LEU A 17 -8.34 14.44 -24.06
N LEU A 18 -9.67 14.44 -23.96
CA LEU A 18 -10.54 15.45 -24.54
C LEU A 18 -10.80 16.64 -23.60
N LYS A 19 -10.80 16.41 -22.28
CA LYS A 19 -11.19 17.42 -21.27
C LYS A 19 -10.05 18.32 -20.75
N PRO A 20 -8.79 17.86 -20.71
CA PRO A 20 -7.61 18.70 -20.50
C PRO A 20 -6.87 18.90 -21.83
N ASN A 21 -6.27 20.07 -22.04
CA ASN A 21 -5.41 20.36 -23.19
C ASN A 21 -4.05 19.62 -23.11
N HIS A 22 -4.07 18.30 -22.91
CA HIS A 22 -2.84 17.50 -22.94
C HIS A 22 -2.30 17.50 -24.35
N ALA A 23 -1.04 17.93 -24.49
CA ALA A 23 -0.38 18.00 -25.79
C ALA A 23 0.04 16.60 -26.27
N ASN A 24 0.18 15.66 -25.34
CA ASN A 24 0.61 14.29 -25.61
C ASN A 24 -0.22 13.27 -24.85
N VAL A 25 -0.52 12.16 -25.52
CA VAL A 25 -1.19 10.97 -24.98
C VAL A 25 -0.50 10.38 -23.74
N MET A 26 0.81 10.59 -23.58
CA MET A 26 1.59 10.17 -22.41
C MET A 26 1.37 11.03 -21.15
N GLU A 27 0.73 12.20 -21.28
CA GLU A 27 0.42 13.09 -20.16
C GLU A 27 -0.84 12.66 -19.39
N VAL A 28 -1.62 11.74 -19.98
CA VAL A 28 -2.87 11.26 -19.38
C VAL A 28 -2.58 10.48 -18.11
N PRO A 29 -3.17 10.86 -16.96
CA PRO A 29 -2.91 10.19 -15.69
C PRO A 29 -3.38 8.74 -15.69
N GLY A 30 -2.47 7.82 -15.36
CA GLY A 30 -2.76 6.40 -15.17
C GLY A 30 -2.24 5.87 -13.83
N SER A 31 -2.87 4.81 -13.33
CA SER A 31 -2.42 4.14 -12.11
C SER A 31 -1.09 3.40 -12.34
N CYS A 32 -0.05 3.70 -11.55
CA CYS A 32 1.30 3.12 -11.74
C CYS A 32 1.66 2.02 -10.72
N LYS A 33 1.21 2.16 -9.48
CA LYS A 33 1.46 1.21 -8.38
C LYS A 33 0.43 1.37 -7.28
N ILE A 34 0.22 0.31 -6.51
CA ILE A 34 -0.54 0.35 -5.25
C ILE A 34 0.40 0.02 -4.11
N ARG A 35 0.31 0.79 -3.03
CA ARG A 35 1.06 0.56 -1.80
C ARG A 35 0.07 0.18 -0.71
N LEU A 36 0.29 -0.97 -0.09
CA LEU A 36 -0.50 -1.45 1.03
C LEU A 36 0.34 -1.34 2.30
N VAL A 37 -0.19 -0.58 3.25
CA VAL A 37 0.45 -0.26 4.52
C VAL A 37 -0.52 -0.63 5.64
N PRO A 38 -0.11 -1.50 6.59
CA PRO A 38 -0.95 -1.85 7.72
C PRO A 38 -1.03 -0.65 8.68
N LYS A 39 -2.24 -0.40 9.21
CA LYS A 39 -2.49 0.70 10.16
C LYS A 39 -1.89 0.42 11.55
N THR A 40 -1.84 -0.85 11.94
CA THR A 40 -1.30 -1.33 13.22
C THR A 40 -0.19 -2.34 12.98
N ALA A 41 0.70 -2.51 13.97
CA ALA A 41 1.72 -3.54 13.90
C ALA A 41 1.04 -4.92 13.81
N PRO A 42 1.16 -5.63 12.67
CA PRO A 42 0.50 -6.92 12.52
C PRO A 42 1.08 -7.90 13.55
N SER A 43 0.23 -8.71 14.18
CA SER A 43 0.72 -9.87 14.93
C SER A 43 1.63 -10.70 14.00
N ILE A 44 2.81 -11.10 14.51
CA ILE A 44 3.98 -11.45 13.68
C ILE A 44 3.64 -12.46 12.56
N LYS A 45 2.74 -13.42 12.85
CA LYS A 45 2.31 -14.49 11.94
C LYS A 45 1.00 -14.19 11.21
N ASN A 46 -0.08 -13.85 11.92
CA ASN A 46 -1.41 -13.74 11.31
C ASN A 46 -1.54 -12.47 10.48
N GLY A 47 -1.08 -11.33 11.01
CA GLY A 47 -1.13 -10.08 10.27
C GLY A 47 -0.21 -10.05 9.04
N LYS A 48 0.77 -10.96 8.95
CA LYS A 48 1.53 -11.17 7.70
C LYS A 48 0.67 -11.83 6.64
N LEU A 49 0.07 -12.98 6.96
CA LEU A 49 -0.76 -13.75 6.04
C LEU A 49 -1.99 -12.96 5.59
N ALA A 50 -2.63 -12.26 6.52
CA ALA A 50 -3.71 -11.32 6.29
C ALA A 50 -3.44 -10.32 5.16
N MET A 51 -2.20 -9.83 5.06
CA MET A 51 -1.78 -8.90 4.01
C MET A 51 -1.33 -9.61 2.74
N GLU A 52 -0.74 -10.81 2.85
CA GLU A 52 -0.27 -11.59 1.69
C GLU A 52 -1.41 -12.17 0.84
N ILE A 53 -2.48 -12.66 1.49
CA ILE A 53 -3.64 -13.27 0.83
C ILE A 53 -4.30 -12.32 -0.18
N PRO A 54 -4.68 -11.08 0.16
CA PRO A 54 -5.32 -10.18 -0.79
C PRO A 54 -4.33 -9.67 -1.85
N CYS A 55 -3.03 -9.55 -1.51
CA CYS A 55 -1.99 -9.15 -2.45
C CYS A 55 -1.62 -10.24 -3.47
N GLY A 56 -1.86 -11.52 -3.14
CA GLY A 56 -1.36 -12.65 -3.92
C GLY A 56 0.17 -12.76 -3.99
N GLN A 57 0.90 -12.03 -3.13
CA GLN A 57 2.37 -12.02 -3.10
C GLN A 57 2.88 -11.89 -1.67
N LYS A 58 4.11 -12.38 -1.44
CA LYS A 58 4.77 -12.32 -0.13
C LYS A 58 5.05 -10.87 0.28
N LEU A 59 4.75 -10.54 1.53
CA LEU A 59 4.95 -9.24 2.12
C LEU A 59 6.43 -9.07 2.44
N ARG A 60 7.03 -8.04 1.83
CA ARG A 60 8.42 -7.71 2.12
C ARG A 60 8.50 -7.00 3.46
N GLN A 61 9.24 -7.60 4.38
CA GLN A 61 9.66 -6.94 5.61
C GLN A 61 10.81 -6.01 5.25
N THR A 62 10.55 -4.70 5.24
CA THR A 62 11.61 -3.70 5.23
C THR A 62 12.31 -3.79 6.59
N GLN A 63 13.42 -4.53 6.66
CA GLN A 63 14.37 -4.28 7.73
C GLN A 63 14.95 -2.89 7.49
N ARG A 64 14.87 -2.02 8.50
CA ARG A 64 15.61 -0.76 8.50
C ARG A 64 17.05 -1.12 8.13
N ALA A 65 17.58 -0.54 7.05
CA ALA A 65 19.00 -0.67 6.73
C ALA A 65 19.73 -0.35 8.03
N SER A 66 20.50 -1.31 8.55
CA SER A 66 21.25 -1.14 9.78
C SER A 66 22.00 0.18 9.65
N THR A 67 21.61 1.19 10.42
CA THR A 67 22.42 2.38 10.58
C THR A 67 23.76 1.87 11.07
N GLY A 68 24.76 1.90 10.18
CA GLY A 68 26.12 1.53 10.48
C GLY A 68 26.63 2.47 11.57
N LYS A 69 26.45 2.06 12.82
CA LYS A 69 27.16 2.47 14.02
C LYS A 69 26.64 1.55 15.11
N SER A 70 27.49 0.60 15.50
CA SER A 70 27.26 -0.19 16.71
C SER A 70 27.20 0.79 17.87
N PHE A 71 26.01 1.00 18.42
CA PHE A 71 25.92 1.53 19.77
C PHE A 71 26.40 0.42 20.68
N ARG A 72 27.70 0.41 21.00
CA ARG A 72 28.19 -0.27 22.19
C ARG A 72 27.45 0.36 23.36
N SER A 73 26.39 -0.29 23.83
CA SER A 73 25.76 0.06 25.08
C SER A 73 26.80 -0.14 26.18
N ASN A 74 27.19 0.95 26.84
CA ASN A 74 28.11 0.92 27.97
C ASN A 74 27.43 0.18 29.14
N PRO A 75 28.07 -0.79 29.83
CA PRO A 75 27.43 -1.58 30.88
C PRO A 75 27.09 -0.82 32.17
N PHE A 76 27.48 0.45 32.28
CA PHE A 76 27.43 1.21 33.54
C PHE A 76 26.20 2.11 33.72
N LEU A 77 25.24 2.11 32.79
CA LEU A 77 24.01 2.92 32.95
C LEU A 77 22.85 2.01 33.38
N GLY A 78 22.51 2.11 34.66
CA GLY A 78 21.51 1.31 35.35
C GLY A 78 20.15 1.30 34.65
N SER A 79 19.61 0.09 34.54
CA SER A 79 18.25 -0.23 34.11
C SER A 79 17.22 0.48 35.00
N ASN A 80 16.63 1.57 34.51
CA ASN A 80 15.32 2.00 34.96
C ASN A 80 14.27 1.44 34.00
N LYS A 81 13.51 0.48 34.51
CA LYS A 81 12.39 -0.16 33.85
C LYS A 81 11.24 0.84 33.72
N ASP A 82 11.22 1.60 32.63
CA ASP A 82 9.98 2.06 32.02
C ASP A 82 9.84 1.34 30.69
N LYS A 83 9.19 0.16 30.75
CA LYS A 83 8.78 -0.60 29.56
C LYS A 83 7.70 0.19 28.83
N LYS A 84 8.09 1.22 28.10
CA LYS A 84 7.20 1.96 27.19
C LYS A 84 7.92 2.22 25.89
N GLY A 85 7.60 1.38 24.91
CA GLY A 85 7.81 1.71 23.51
C GLY A 85 9.04 1.08 22.85
N ASP A 86 9.21 -0.24 22.94
CA ASP A 86 9.77 -0.97 21.80
C ASP A 86 8.65 -1.12 20.75
N VAL A 87 8.22 0.02 20.22
CA VAL A 87 7.35 0.07 19.04
C VAL A 87 8.26 -0.33 17.91
N SER A 88 8.24 -1.62 17.56
CA SER A 88 8.90 -2.11 16.36
C SER A 88 8.24 -1.41 15.16
N ASP A 89 8.83 -0.29 14.75
CA ASP A 89 8.57 0.50 13.53
C ASP A 89 8.94 -0.28 12.27
N LEU A 90 8.59 -1.56 12.24
CA LEU A 90 8.75 -2.43 11.11
C LEU A 90 7.53 -2.24 10.21
N ALA A 91 7.50 -1.11 9.51
CA ALA A 91 6.49 -0.82 8.49
C ALA A 91 6.60 -1.85 7.36
N ARG A 92 5.87 -2.96 7.50
CA ARG A 92 5.74 -3.99 6.46
C ARG A 92 4.90 -3.39 5.34
N GLN A 93 5.43 -3.32 4.14
CA GLN A 93 4.75 -2.72 3.00
C GLN A 93 4.71 -3.69 1.83
N SER A 94 3.56 -3.84 1.18
CA SER A 94 3.45 -4.50 -0.13
C SER A 94 3.29 -3.43 -1.21
N THR A 95 3.96 -3.63 -2.34
CA THR A 95 3.76 -2.79 -3.53
C THR A 95 3.34 -3.66 -4.70
N LEU A 96 2.18 -3.37 -5.30
CA LEU A 96 1.64 -4.06 -6.46
C LEU A 96 1.85 -3.21 -7.71
N ARG A 97 2.22 -3.87 -8.81
CA ARG A 97 2.39 -3.25 -10.14
C ARG A 97 1.88 -4.19 -11.23
N GLY A 98 1.65 -3.66 -12.43
CA GLY A 98 1.25 -4.45 -13.60
C GLY A 98 -0.07 -5.20 -13.39
N HIS A 99 -0.11 -6.46 -13.81
CA HIS A 99 -1.35 -7.26 -13.76
C HIS A 99 -1.85 -7.52 -12.33
N GLY A 100 -0.94 -7.72 -11.36
CA GLY A 100 -1.33 -7.91 -9.96
C GLY A 100 -2.03 -6.68 -9.38
N MET A 101 -1.63 -5.49 -9.82
CA MET A 101 -2.27 -4.23 -9.44
C MET A 101 -3.69 -4.11 -10.00
N SER A 102 -3.89 -4.39 -11.29
CA SER A 102 -5.22 -4.28 -11.91
C SER A 102 -6.20 -5.30 -11.33
N HIS A 103 -5.76 -6.54 -11.09
CA HIS A 103 -6.59 -7.56 -10.43
C HIS A 103 -6.96 -7.16 -8.99
N PHE A 104 -6.00 -6.61 -8.22
CA PHE A 104 -6.26 -6.10 -6.88
C PHE A 104 -7.26 -4.92 -6.88
N LEU A 105 -7.12 -3.98 -7.81
CA LEU A 105 -8.04 -2.85 -7.95
C LEU A 105 -9.47 -3.28 -8.26
N VAL A 106 -9.67 -4.26 -9.14
CA VAL A 106 -11.03 -4.75 -9.43
C VAL A 106 -11.67 -5.28 -8.14
N ARG A 107 -10.94 -6.10 -7.38
CA ARG A 107 -11.47 -6.68 -6.14
C ARG A 107 -11.79 -5.62 -5.09
N ILE A 108 -10.85 -4.72 -4.83
CA ILE A 108 -11.05 -3.68 -3.82
C ILE A 108 -12.11 -2.67 -4.25
N SER A 109 -12.14 -2.25 -5.51
CA SER A 109 -13.15 -1.31 -6.00
C SER A 109 -14.57 -1.87 -5.77
N THR A 110 -14.78 -3.15 -6.07
CA THR A 110 -16.06 -3.83 -5.79
C THR A 110 -16.38 -3.84 -4.29
N VAL A 111 -15.43 -4.20 -3.43
CA VAL A 111 -15.66 -4.24 -1.97
C VAL A 111 -15.92 -2.84 -1.40
N MET A 112 -15.11 -1.85 -1.77
CA MET A 112 -15.26 -0.47 -1.30
C MET A 112 -16.59 0.15 -1.75
N SER A 113 -17.02 -0.13 -2.99
CA SER A 113 -18.30 0.36 -3.53
C SER A 113 -19.50 -0.29 -2.86
N LEU A 114 -19.40 -1.56 -2.45
CA LEU A 114 -20.46 -2.24 -1.71
C LEU A 114 -20.59 -1.77 -0.26
N LEU A 115 -19.50 -1.28 0.32
CA LEU A 115 -19.42 -0.86 1.72
C LEU A 115 -19.44 0.67 1.88
N ASP A 116 -19.69 1.43 0.81
CA ASP A 116 -19.64 2.89 0.77
C ASP A 116 -18.41 3.48 1.49
N SER A 117 -17.26 2.81 1.31
CA SER A 117 -16.05 3.13 2.06
C SER A 117 -15.43 4.46 1.62
N PRO A 118 -14.91 5.28 2.55
CA PRO A 118 -14.37 6.58 2.22
C PRO A 118 -13.09 6.46 1.40
N VAL A 119 -12.99 7.30 0.35
CA VAL A 119 -11.83 7.42 -0.51
C VAL A 119 -11.32 8.86 -0.46
N GLU A 120 -10.06 9.04 -0.06
CA GLU A 120 -9.39 10.34 -0.05
C GLU A 120 -8.52 10.48 -1.30
N ILE A 121 -8.78 11.48 -2.12
CA ILE A 121 -7.91 11.86 -3.23
C ILE A 121 -6.92 12.90 -2.71
N ARG A 122 -5.63 12.60 -2.79
CA ARG A 122 -4.53 13.48 -2.40
C ARG A 122 -3.56 13.65 -3.55
N GLU A 123 -3.45 14.84 -4.12
CA GLU A 123 -2.50 15.18 -5.18
C GLU A 123 -2.32 14.07 -6.24
N ASN A 124 -1.26 13.26 -6.16
CA ASN A 124 -0.95 12.17 -7.10
C ASN A 124 -1.32 10.76 -6.60
N SER A 125 -2.07 10.65 -5.51
CA SER A 125 -2.40 9.40 -4.84
C SER A 125 -3.87 9.35 -4.43
N ILE A 126 -4.45 8.16 -4.51
CA ILE A 126 -5.76 7.88 -3.94
C ILE A 126 -5.52 6.97 -2.75
N GLN A 127 -5.97 7.40 -1.58
CA GLN A 127 -5.87 6.67 -0.32
C GLN A 127 -7.26 6.15 0.05
N PHE A 128 -7.32 4.86 0.38
CA PHE A 128 -8.50 4.25 0.95
C PHE A 128 -8.05 3.38 2.13
N SER A 129 -8.85 3.36 3.18
CA SER A 129 -8.65 2.50 4.33
C SER A 129 -9.69 1.39 4.32
N MET A 130 -9.24 0.17 4.55
CA MET A 130 -10.12 -0.97 4.77
C MET A 130 -9.83 -1.52 6.16
N GLU A 131 -10.88 -1.78 6.93
CA GLU A 131 -10.76 -2.56 8.14
C GLU A 131 -10.74 -4.03 7.73
N THR A 132 -9.73 -4.75 8.20
CA THR A 132 -9.71 -6.21 8.06
C THR A 132 -9.97 -6.79 9.42
N GLU A 133 -11.20 -7.26 9.63
CA GLU A 133 -11.55 -8.07 10.78
C GLU A 133 -10.80 -9.41 10.69
N PHE A 134 -9.85 -9.62 11.60
CA PHE A 134 -9.11 -10.88 11.77
C PHE A 134 -9.01 -11.24 13.25
#